data_AF-M3INB0-F1
#
_entry.id   AF-M3INB0-F1
#
_cell.length_a   1.000
_cell.length_b   1.000
_cell.length_c   1.000
_cell.angle_alpha   90.00
_cell.angle_beta   90.00
_cell.angle_gamma   90.00
#
_symmetry.space_group_name_H-M   'P 1'
#
loop_
_entity.id
_entity.type
_entity.pdbx_description
1 polymer ?
#
loop_
_entity_poly.entity_id
_entity_poly.type
_entity_poly.pdbx_seq_one_letter_code
_entity_poly.pdbx_strand_id
1 'polypeptide(L)'
;MLYFTARGYEKFQPRYVILGILLNIAIGLFFTNVNERGVIDVINYLHDSPSVGFITPCHSTPWQSHFHNPNLNAWFLTCEPPLHLNKPTLEEIKQYRDESDQFYDAPESFLQTHLGVDLPYPQHLVVFEPLESLMNELKGYHECQRFFNSYFHWDSRRNGDVIVYCRD
;
A
#
# COMPACT_ATOMS: atom_id res chain seq x y z
N MET A 1 -18.95 14.32 39.60
CA MET A 1 -17.57 13.80 39.68
C MET A 1 -16.74 14.57 38.65
N LEU A 2 -16.30 15.75 39.07
CA LEU A 2 -15.40 16.64 38.36
C LEU A 2 -13.99 16.24 38.79
N TYR A 3 -13.20 15.69 37.88
CA TYR A 3 -11.76 15.58 38.07
C TYR A 3 -11.07 16.58 37.14
N PHE A 4 -10.04 17.22 37.67
CA PHE A 4 -9.20 18.29 37.14
C PHE A 4 -9.70 19.71 37.45
N THR A 5 -9.54 20.17 38.71
CA THR A 5 -8.35 20.75 39.36
C THR A 5 -8.29 22.27 39.22
N ALA A 6 -8.34 22.92 40.39
CA ALA A 6 -8.30 24.36 40.60
C ALA A 6 -6.92 24.96 40.29
N ARG A 7 -6.57 25.07 39.01
CA ARG A 7 -5.57 26.04 38.52
C ARG A 7 -6.36 27.13 37.81
N GLY A 8 -6.21 28.38 38.25
CA GLY A 8 -6.98 29.53 37.75
C GLY A 8 -7.08 29.51 36.23
N TYR A 9 -8.24 29.90 35.70
CA TYR A 9 -8.51 29.95 34.27
C TYR A 9 -7.54 30.95 33.62
N GLU A 10 -6.35 30.50 33.21
CA GLU A 10 -5.46 31.31 32.41
C GLU A 10 -6.18 31.58 31.09
N LYS A 11 -6.42 32.86 30.81
CA LYS A 11 -7.08 33.31 29.60
C LYS A 11 -6.21 32.85 28.42
N PHE A 12 -6.65 31.79 27.73
CA PHE A 12 -5.92 31.20 26.62
C PHE A 12 -5.65 32.31 25.58
N GLN A 13 -4.38 32.66 25.37
CA GLN A 13 -4.10 33.84 24.55
C GLN A 13 -4.45 33.53 23.09
N PRO A 14 -5.21 34.41 22.39
CA PRO A 14 -5.68 34.16 21.02
C PRO A 14 -4.58 33.77 20.03
N ARG A 15 -3.35 34.27 20.24
CA ARG A 15 -2.17 33.91 19.44
C ARG A 15 -1.86 32.40 19.44
N TYR A 16 -2.06 31.69 20.55
CA TYR A 16 -1.82 30.26 20.65
C TYR A 16 -2.93 29.44 19.97
N VAL A 17 -4.16 29.96 19.95
CA VAL A 17 -5.27 29.35 19.20
C VAL A 17 -4.99 29.41 17.71
N ILE A 18 -4.61 30.60 17.20
CA ILE A 18 -4.27 30.78 15.79
C ILE A 18 -3.10 29.89 15.39
N LEU A 19 -2.04 29.84 16.20
CA LEU A 19 -0.91 28.94 15.96
C LEU A 19 -1.33 27.47 15.89
N GLY A 20 -2.19 27.03 16.83
CA GLY A 20 -2.73 25.68 16.81
C GLY A 20 -3.54 25.37 15.56
N ILE A 21 -4.38 26.30 15.10
CA ILE A 21 -5.15 26.17 13.86
C ILE A 21 -4.22 26.06 12.65
N LEU A 22 -3.24 26.96 12.54
CA LEU A 22 -2.27 26.94 11.44
C LEU A 22 -1.46 25.64 11.40
N LEU A 23 -1.05 25.14 12.57
CA LEU A 23 -0.36 23.85 12.67
C LEU A 23 -1.23 22.68 12.19
N ASN A 24 -2.50 22.63 12.61
CA ASN A 24 -3.43 21.59 12.16
C ASN A 24 -3.71 21.67 10.65
N ILE A 25 -3.84 22.88 10.10
CA ILE A 25 -3.98 23.08 8.65
C ILE A 25 -2.73 22.58 7.93
N ALA A 26 -1.52 22.90 8.42
CA ALA A 26 -0.27 22.44 7.82
C ALA A 26 -0.16 20.91 7.85
N ILE A 27 -0.50 20.28 8.97
CA ILE A 27 -0.53 18.81 9.12
C ILE A 27 -1.56 18.21 8.16
N GLY A 28 -2.77 18.77 8.10
CA GLY A 28 -3.82 18.29 7.18
C GLY A 28 -3.40 18.39 5.73
N LEU A 29 -2.86 19.53 5.30
CA LEU A 29 -2.35 19.71 3.94
C LEU A 29 -1.25 18.70 3.59
N PHE A 30 -0.34 18.43 4.53
CA PHE A 30 0.70 17.41 4.35
C PHE A 30 0.10 16.01 4.15
N PHE A 31 -0.76 15.55 5.06
CA PHE A 31 -1.30 14.20 4.98
C PHE A 31 -2.31 14.01 3.84
N THR A 32 -2.93 15.07 3.34
CA THR A 32 -3.87 15.00 2.22
C THR A 32 -3.19 15.15 0.86
N ASN A 33 -2.04 15.83 0.75
CA ASN A 33 -1.42 16.13 -0.55
C ASN A 33 -0.04 15.52 -0.76
N VAL A 34 0.61 15.03 0.30
CA VAL A 34 2.01 14.58 0.26
C VAL A 34 2.14 13.15 0.72
N ASN A 35 1.65 12.81 1.92
CA ASN A 35 1.80 11.46 2.45
C ASN A 35 0.91 10.46 1.71
N GLU A 36 1.48 9.30 1.36
CA GLU A 36 0.80 8.20 0.64
C GLU A 36 0.16 8.65 -0.69
N ARG A 37 0.79 9.60 -1.39
CA ARG A 37 0.27 10.11 -2.67
C ARG A 37 0.51 9.15 -3.84
N GLY A 38 1.64 8.46 -3.84
CA GLY A 38 2.13 7.64 -4.95
C GLY A 38 1.18 6.53 -5.37
N VAL A 39 0.42 5.97 -4.42
CA VAL A 39 -0.60 4.94 -4.69
C VAL A 39 -1.79 5.46 -5.51
N ILE A 40 -2.02 6.77 -5.55
CA ILE A 40 -3.03 7.39 -6.43
C ILE A 40 -2.41 7.71 -7.79
N ASP A 41 -1.20 8.30 -7.79
CA ASP A 41 -0.50 8.69 -9.01
C ASP A 41 -0.21 7.47 -9.91
N VAL A 42 0.14 6.32 -9.33
CA VAL A 42 0.38 5.08 -10.08
C VAL A 42 -0.87 4.56 -10.80
N ILE A 43 -2.05 4.68 -10.18
CA ILE A 43 -3.30 4.21 -10.78
C ILE A 43 -3.72 5.14 -11.92
N ASN A 44 -3.54 6.44 -11.74
CA ASN A 44 -3.76 7.42 -12.81
C ASN A 44 -2.84 7.15 -14.01
N TYR A 45 -1.58 6.78 -13.76
CA TYR A 45 -0.63 6.42 -14.80
C TYR A 45 -1.02 5.13 -15.53
N LEU A 46 -1.53 4.12 -14.80
CA LEU A 46 -1.87 2.81 -15.35
C LEU A 46 -3.31 2.70 -15.88
N HIS A 47 -4.07 3.80 -15.92
CA HIS A 47 -5.51 3.80 -16.23
C HIS A 47 -5.86 3.04 -17.52
N ASP A 48 -5.04 3.22 -18.56
CA ASP A 48 -5.22 2.63 -19.89
C ASP A 48 -4.38 1.36 -20.12
N SER A 49 -3.69 0.87 -19.08
CA SER A 49 -2.88 -0.35 -19.19
C SER A 49 -3.77 -1.57 -19.42
N PRO A 50 -3.37 -2.51 -20.31
CA PRO A 50 -4.18 -3.70 -20.58
C PRO A 50 -4.08 -4.73 -19.45
N SER A 51 -2.92 -4.83 -18.80
CA SER A 51 -2.75 -5.69 -17.64
C SER A 51 -1.74 -5.17 -16.61
N VAL A 52 -2.08 -5.35 -15.34
CA VAL A 52 -1.31 -4.84 -14.20
C VAL A 52 -1.32 -5.86 -13.05
N GLY A 53 -0.16 -6.19 -12.50
CA GLY A 53 -0.02 -6.97 -11.28
C GLY A 53 0.47 -6.11 -10.13
N PHE A 54 -0.19 -6.17 -8.98
CA PHE A 54 0.20 -5.43 -7.79
C PHE A 54 0.85 -6.36 -6.77
N ILE A 55 2.16 -6.24 -6.63
CA ILE A 55 2.96 -6.90 -5.61
C ILE A 55 3.18 -5.87 -4.48
N THR A 56 2.09 -5.58 -3.80
CA THR A 56 2.02 -4.59 -2.70
C THR A 56 1.23 -5.21 -1.55
N PRO A 57 1.37 -4.75 -0.30
CA PRO A 57 0.48 -5.19 0.77
C PRO A 57 -0.98 -4.97 0.37
N CYS A 58 -1.89 -5.88 0.76
CA CYS A 58 -3.29 -5.84 0.34
C CYS A 58 -3.92 -4.47 0.60
N HIS A 59 -4.75 -4.01 -0.34
CA HIS A 59 -5.47 -2.73 -0.27
C HIS A 59 -4.58 -1.48 -0.15
N SER A 60 -3.31 -1.56 -0.54
CA SER A 60 -2.43 -0.38 -0.61
C SER A 60 -2.82 0.61 -1.71
N THR A 61 -3.52 0.15 -2.76
CA THR A 61 -3.95 0.98 -3.89
C THR A 61 -5.48 0.95 -4.02
N PRO A 62 -6.10 2.01 -4.58
CA PRO A 62 -7.56 2.14 -4.62
C PRO A 62 -8.28 1.22 -5.64
N TRP A 63 -7.55 0.40 -6.40
CA TRP A 63 -8.11 -0.57 -7.34
C TRP A 63 -9.20 0.02 -8.27
N GLN A 64 -10.33 -0.67 -8.43
CA GLN A 64 -11.46 -0.29 -9.29
C GLN A 64 -12.20 0.98 -8.86
N SER A 65 -11.95 1.51 -7.65
CA SER A 65 -12.50 2.83 -7.29
C SER A 65 -11.83 3.97 -8.07
N HIS A 66 -10.71 3.73 -8.73
CA HIS A 66 -9.99 4.70 -9.57
C HIS A 66 -9.77 4.23 -11.01
N PHE A 67 -9.57 2.92 -11.23
CA PHE A 67 -9.37 2.41 -12.60
C PHE A 67 -10.60 2.60 -13.49
N HIS A 68 -11.80 2.31 -13.00
CA HIS A 68 -13.05 2.35 -13.78
C HIS A 68 -12.98 1.67 -15.16
N ASN A 69 -12.10 0.68 -15.32
CA ASN A 69 -11.84 0.00 -16.57
C ASN A 69 -12.25 -1.48 -16.46
N PRO A 70 -13.39 -1.87 -17.06
CA PRO A 70 -13.88 -3.25 -16.98
C PRO A 70 -13.07 -4.24 -17.83
N ASN A 71 -12.24 -3.74 -18.76
CA ASN A 71 -11.40 -4.57 -19.64
C ASN A 71 -9.98 -4.78 -19.08
N LEU A 72 -9.64 -4.12 -17.97
CA LEU A 72 -8.35 -4.25 -17.32
C LEU A 72 -8.19 -5.67 -16.75
N ASN A 73 -7.17 -6.39 -17.22
CA ASN A 73 -6.77 -7.66 -16.61
C ASN A 73 -5.76 -7.38 -15.50
N ALA A 74 -6.23 -7.26 -14.26
CA ALA A 74 -5.36 -6.97 -13.12
C ALA A 74 -5.55 -7.97 -11.97
N TRP A 75 -4.46 -8.22 -11.26
CA TRP A 75 -4.43 -9.01 -10.03
C TRP A 75 -3.62 -8.31 -8.93
N PHE A 76 -3.86 -8.67 -7.68
CA PHE A 76 -3.14 -8.15 -6.50
C PHE A 76 -3.04 -9.25 -5.44
N LEU A 77 -2.04 -9.16 -4.56
CA LEU A 77 -1.92 -10.05 -3.41
C LEU A 77 -3.12 -9.87 -2.47
N THR A 78 -3.82 -10.96 -2.18
CA THR A 78 -5.05 -10.96 -1.39
C THR A 78 -4.81 -11.23 0.10
N CYS A 79 -5.71 -10.71 0.93
CA CYS A 79 -5.72 -10.91 2.39
C CYS A 79 -7.06 -11.51 2.81
N GLU A 80 -7.52 -12.51 2.06
CA GLU A 80 -8.79 -13.17 2.36
C GLU A 80 -8.68 -13.93 3.70
N PRO A 81 -9.73 -13.93 4.54
CA PRO A 81 -9.74 -14.77 5.73
C PRO A 81 -9.84 -16.26 5.35
N PRO A 82 -9.57 -17.20 6.29
CA PRO A 82 -9.58 -18.64 6.01
C PRO A 82 -11.00 -19.20 5.86
N LEU A 83 -11.70 -18.87 4.77
CA LEU A 83 -13.09 -19.28 4.51
C LEU A 83 -13.23 -20.79 4.27
N HIS A 84 -12.13 -21.46 3.92
CA HIS A 84 -12.09 -22.92 3.73
C HIS A 84 -12.06 -23.69 5.06
N LEU A 85 -11.76 -23.03 6.19
CA LEU A 85 -11.76 -23.67 7.50
C LEU A 85 -13.17 -23.68 8.08
N ASN A 86 -13.73 -24.88 8.28
CA ASN A 86 -15.04 -25.05 8.90
C ASN A 86 -14.92 -25.02 10.42
N LYS A 87 -15.28 -23.89 11.05
CA LYS A 87 -15.19 -23.66 12.51
C LYS A 87 -13.75 -23.89 13.04
N PRO A 88 -12.78 -23.10 12.57
CA PRO A 88 -11.39 -23.28 12.95
C PRO A 88 -11.18 -23.10 14.46
N THR A 89 -10.27 -23.89 14.99
CA THR A 89 -9.72 -23.71 16.33
C THR A 89 -8.85 -22.46 16.39
N LEU A 90 -8.61 -21.94 17.60
CA LEU A 90 -7.74 -20.77 17.80
C LEU A 90 -6.31 -20.99 17.29
N GLU A 91 -5.80 -22.23 17.34
CA GLU A 91 -4.46 -22.54 16.84
C GLU A 91 -4.40 -22.53 15.32
N GLU A 92 -5.43 -23.04 14.64
CA GLU A 92 -5.53 -22.97 13.17
C GLU A 92 -5.61 -21.52 12.68
N ILE A 93 -6.35 -20.64 13.39
CA ILE A 93 -6.43 -19.21 13.04
C ILE A 93 -5.06 -18.54 13.21
N LYS A 94 -4.31 -18.85 14.26
CA LYS A 94 -2.98 -18.26 14.49
C LYS A 94 -1.95 -18.70 13.46
N GLN A 95 -2.09 -19.91 12.92
CA GLN A 95 -1.20 -20.46 11.91
C GLN A 95 -1.61 -20.06 10.49
N TYR A 96 -2.79 -19.48 10.32
CA TYR A 96 -3.25 -19.05 9.01
C TYR A 96 -2.33 -17.97 8.43
N ARG A 97 -2.04 -18.12 7.13
CA ARG A 97 -1.30 -17.16 6.32
C ARG A 97 -2.10 -16.89 5.06
N ASP A 98 -2.48 -15.64 4.84
CA ASP A 98 -3.07 -15.23 3.57
C ASP A 98 -2.00 -15.14 2.47
N GLU A 99 -2.42 -14.84 1.24
CA GLU A 99 -1.52 -14.77 0.08
C GLU A 99 -0.44 -13.69 0.24
N SER A 100 -0.80 -12.53 0.79
CA SER A 100 0.16 -11.47 1.10
C SER A 100 1.17 -11.92 2.17
N ASP A 101 0.73 -12.56 3.24
CA ASP A 101 1.62 -13.12 4.26
C ASP A 101 2.58 -14.15 3.66
N GLN A 102 2.07 -15.07 2.83
CA GLN A 102 2.89 -16.06 2.14
C GLN A 102 3.93 -15.42 1.22
N PHE A 103 3.57 -14.35 0.50
CA PHE A 103 4.51 -13.60 -0.31
C PHE A 103 5.59 -12.92 0.54
N TYR A 104 5.21 -12.20 1.60
CA TYR A 104 6.19 -11.46 2.42
C TYR A 104 7.07 -12.37 3.30
N ASP A 105 6.64 -13.62 3.56
CA ASP A 105 7.48 -14.62 4.22
C ASP A 105 8.61 -15.13 3.33
N ALA A 106 8.37 -15.29 2.01
CA ALA A 106 9.37 -15.77 1.06
C ALA A 106 9.15 -15.23 -0.39
N PRO A 107 9.49 -13.96 -0.66
CA PRO A 107 9.12 -13.29 -1.92
C PRO A 107 9.67 -13.96 -3.19
N GLU A 108 10.94 -14.37 -3.17
CA GLU A 108 11.59 -15.02 -4.31
C GLU A 108 10.92 -16.35 -4.67
N SER A 109 10.77 -17.23 -3.67
CA SER A 109 10.13 -18.54 -3.82
C SER A 109 8.68 -18.41 -4.26
N PHE A 110 7.96 -17.42 -3.73
CA PHE A 110 6.58 -17.16 -4.09
C PHE A 110 6.45 -16.79 -5.58
N LEU A 111 7.27 -15.84 -6.07
CA LEU A 111 7.24 -15.46 -7.48
C LEU A 111 7.63 -16.61 -8.40
N GLN A 112 8.62 -17.42 -8.03
CA GLN A 112 9.01 -18.60 -8.81
C GLN A 112 7.89 -19.65 -8.90
N THR A 113 7.05 -19.74 -7.87
CA THR A 113 5.98 -20.75 -7.78
C THR A 113 4.70 -20.28 -8.48
N HIS A 114 4.31 -19.02 -8.30
CA HIS A 114 3.00 -18.52 -8.74
C HIS A 114 3.04 -17.70 -10.02
N LEU A 115 4.12 -16.97 -10.31
CA LEU A 115 4.19 -16.08 -11.48
C LEU A 115 4.34 -16.89 -12.76
N GLY A 116 3.35 -16.78 -13.65
CA GLY A 116 3.22 -17.59 -14.86
C GLY A 116 2.42 -18.88 -14.69
N VAL A 117 1.98 -19.20 -13.46
CA VAL A 117 1.14 -20.36 -13.16
C VAL A 117 -0.27 -19.88 -12.80
N ASP A 118 -0.41 -19.31 -11.60
CA ASP A 118 -1.69 -18.78 -11.09
C ASP A 118 -1.78 -17.26 -11.27
N LEU A 119 -0.63 -16.58 -11.20
CA LEU A 119 -0.50 -15.14 -11.43
C LEU A 119 0.03 -14.90 -12.85
N PRO A 120 -0.80 -14.49 -13.82
CA PRO A 120 -0.34 -14.28 -15.18
C PRO A 120 0.65 -13.12 -15.26
N TYR A 121 1.66 -13.23 -16.13
CA TYR A 121 2.62 -12.14 -16.38
C TYR A 121 1.90 -10.90 -16.94
N PRO A 122 1.80 -9.79 -16.18
CA PRO A 122 1.19 -8.57 -16.68
C PRO A 122 2.13 -7.77 -17.59
N GLN A 123 1.64 -6.69 -18.19
CA GLN A 123 2.50 -5.71 -18.86
C GLN A 123 3.21 -4.83 -17.84
N HIS A 124 2.56 -4.55 -16.70
CA HIS A 124 3.11 -3.71 -15.64
C HIS A 124 3.05 -4.44 -14.29
N LEU A 125 4.14 -4.40 -13.54
CA LEU A 125 4.19 -4.80 -12.14
C LEU A 125 4.38 -3.56 -11.27
N VAL A 126 3.61 -3.47 -10.19
CA VAL A 126 3.67 -2.37 -9.23
C VAL A 126 4.17 -2.90 -7.89
N VAL A 127 5.22 -2.28 -7.37
CA VAL A 127 5.82 -2.59 -6.07
C VAL A 127 6.09 -1.32 -5.26
N PHE A 128 6.30 -1.47 -3.96
CA PHE A 128 6.98 -0.46 -3.15
C PHE A 128 8.51 -0.66 -3.19
N GLU A 129 9.25 0.41 -2.94
CA GLU A 129 10.71 0.46 -2.91
C GLU A 129 11.41 -0.67 -2.12
N PRO A 130 10.89 -1.19 -0.99
CA PRO A 130 11.53 -2.31 -0.28
C PRO A 130 11.66 -3.60 -1.11
N LEU A 131 10.87 -3.76 -2.19
CA LEU A 131 10.93 -4.91 -3.09
C LEU A 131 11.79 -4.65 -4.34
N GLU A 132 12.42 -3.48 -4.46
CA GLU A 132 13.22 -3.10 -5.63
C GLU A 132 14.34 -4.11 -5.94
N SER A 133 15.04 -4.61 -4.91
CA SER A 133 16.10 -5.61 -5.10
C SER A 133 15.57 -6.90 -5.72
N LEU A 134 14.40 -7.37 -5.26
CA LEU A 134 13.74 -8.56 -5.79
C LEU A 134 13.35 -8.37 -7.27
N MET A 135 12.78 -7.20 -7.58
CA MET A 135 12.33 -6.88 -8.94
C MET A 135 13.49 -6.73 -9.92
N ASN A 136 14.64 -6.23 -9.47
CA ASN A 136 15.84 -6.12 -10.29
C ASN A 136 16.44 -7.49 -10.67
N GLU A 137 16.14 -8.55 -9.92
CA GLU A 137 16.53 -9.93 -10.25
C GLU A 137 15.51 -10.64 -11.15
N LEU A 138 14.30 -10.11 -11.26
CA LEU A 138 13.23 -10.67 -12.10
C LEU A 138 13.52 -10.39 -13.58
N LYS A 139 13.76 -11.46 -14.35
CA LYS A 139 14.06 -11.35 -15.78
C LYS A 139 12.82 -10.93 -16.59
N GLY A 140 13.04 -10.09 -17.60
CA GLY A 140 12.01 -9.65 -18.54
C GLY A 140 11.19 -8.45 -18.06
N TYR A 141 11.63 -7.79 -16.99
CA TYR A 141 11.06 -6.54 -16.49
C TYR A 141 12.16 -5.51 -16.28
N HIS A 142 11.84 -4.24 -16.51
CA HIS A 142 12.70 -3.10 -16.21
C HIS A 142 11.89 -1.99 -15.52
N GLU A 143 12.51 -1.22 -14.63
CA GLU A 143 11.88 -0.03 -14.06
C GLU A 143 11.58 0.96 -15.18
N CYS A 144 10.31 1.35 -15.31
CA CYS A 144 9.87 2.30 -16.32
C CYS A 144 9.29 3.58 -15.73
N GLN A 145 8.82 3.55 -14.48
CA GLN A 145 8.33 4.75 -13.81
C GLN A 145 8.39 4.64 -12.28
N ARG A 146 8.60 5.76 -11.60
CA ARG A 146 8.64 5.86 -10.13
C ARG A 146 7.80 7.04 -9.64
N PHE A 147 7.02 6.82 -8.59
CA PHE A 147 6.15 7.81 -7.98
C PHE A 147 6.46 7.98 -6.50
N PHE A 148 6.66 9.23 -6.09
CA PHE A 148 6.81 9.57 -4.68
C PHE A 148 5.56 9.15 -3.90
N ASN A 149 5.74 8.34 -2.85
CA ASN A 149 4.63 7.92 -2.00
C ASN A 149 4.62 8.64 -0.65
N SER A 150 5.66 8.47 0.16
CA SER A 150 5.73 9.05 1.49
C SER A 150 7.18 9.19 1.95
N TYR A 151 7.42 10.14 2.87
CA TYR A 151 8.71 10.25 3.55
C TYR A 151 8.90 9.17 4.63
N PHE A 152 7.79 8.64 5.15
CA PHE A 152 7.76 7.62 6.18
C PHE A 152 6.44 6.88 6.13
N HIS A 153 6.44 5.62 6.55
CA HIS A 153 5.24 4.83 6.75
C HIS A 153 5.45 3.92 7.98
N TRP A 154 4.37 3.61 8.70
CA TRP A 154 4.46 2.79 9.92
C TRP A 154 4.68 1.31 9.59
N ASP A 155 4.15 0.85 8.45
CA ASP A 155 4.45 -0.44 7.84
C ASP A 155 5.66 -0.29 6.92
N SER A 156 6.75 -0.97 7.23
CA SER A 156 8.00 -0.91 6.46
C SER A 156 7.85 -1.41 5.03
N ARG A 157 6.86 -2.25 4.75
CA ARG A 157 6.57 -2.78 3.41
C ARG A 157 6.02 -1.71 2.44
N ARG A 158 5.55 -0.58 2.98
CA ARG A 158 4.98 0.55 2.21
C ARG A 158 5.86 1.81 2.29
N ASN A 159 7.09 1.68 2.79
CA ASN A 159 8.05 2.78 2.84
C ASN A 159 8.58 3.13 1.45
N GLY A 160 9.01 4.38 1.27
CA GLY A 160 9.64 4.82 0.03
C GLY A 160 8.63 4.95 -1.11
N ASP A 161 9.13 4.92 -2.34
CA ASP A 161 8.35 5.19 -3.54
C ASP A 161 7.54 3.99 -4.02
N VAL A 162 6.54 4.26 -4.87
CA VAL A 162 5.86 3.23 -5.68
C VAL A 162 6.56 3.15 -7.02
N ILE A 163 7.01 1.96 -7.39
CA ILE A 163 7.79 1.71 -8.61
C ILE A 163 6.97 0.84 -9.55
N VAL A 164 6.98 1.21 -10.83
CA VAL A 164 6.36 0.46 -11.92
C VAL A 164 7.47 -0.18 -12.76
N TYR A 165 7.36 -1.50 -12.90
CA TYR A 165 8.18 -2.31 -13.77
C TYR A 165 7.38 -2.67 -15.03
N CYS A 166 7.95 -2.38 -16.20
CA CYS A 166 7.37 -2.71 -17.48
C CYS A 166 8.00 -4.00 -18.01
N ARG A 167 7.18 -4.84 -18.62
CA ARG A 167 7.65 -6.04 -19.32
C ARG A 167 8.30 -5.67 -20.65
N ASP A 168 9.41 -6.33 -20.98
CA ASP A 168 10.12 -6.19 -22.27
C ASP A 168 9.30 -6.69 -23.47
#